data_AF-A0A2M7IVS2-F1
#
_entry.id   AF-A0A2M7IVS2-F1
#
_cell.length_a   1.000
_cell.length_b   1.000
_cell.length_c   1.000
_cell.angle_alpha   90.00
_cell.angle_beta   90.00
_cell.angle_gamma   90.00
#
_symmetry.space_group_name_H-M   'P 1'
#
loop_
_entity.id
_entity.type
_entity.pdbx_description
1 polymer ?
#
loop_
_entity_poly.entity_id
_entity_poly.type
_entity_poly.pdbx_seq_one_letter_code
_entity_poly.pdbx_strand_id
1 'polypeptide(L)'
;KKVSGFNKNRVIGMAGILDSARFRLFIAQELNVSVRDVQAMVLGGHGDSMVPLVRYSTVAGIPISELISAEKIESLVKRARNGGIEIVNYLKTGSAYYAPSSSAVEMVEAIARNSNRVLPCSAWLEGEYGLHDVYCGVP
;
A
#
# COMPACT_ATOMS: atom_id res chain seq x y z
N LYS A 1 -20.44 2.34 2.68
CA LYS A 1 -21.34 3.43 3.16
C LYS A 1 -22.77 3.27 2.67
N LYS A 2 -23.04 3.38 1.35
CA LYS A 2 -24.41 3.48 0.80
C LYS A 2 -25.37 2.33 1.17
N VAL A 3 -24.96 1.07 0.98
CA VAL A 3 -25.83 -0.09 1.24
C VAL A 3 -25.93 -0.42 2.73
N SER A 4 -24.81 -0.38 3.47
CA SER A 4 -24.78 -0.77 4.87
C SER A 4 -25.40 0.26 5.83
N GLY A 5 -25.53 1.51 5.42
CA GLY A 5 -25.99 2.62 6.29
C GLY A 5 -25.02 2.98 7.42
N PHE A 6 -23.84 2.38 7.46
CA PHE A 6 -22.85 2.66 8.51
C PHE A 6 -22.18 4.02 8.33
N ASN A 7 -21.82 4.63 9.46
CA ASN A 7 -20.93 5.78 9.51
C ASN A 7 -19.61 5.48 8.78
N LYS A 8 -19.00 6.53 8.20
CA LYS A 8 -17.83 6.39 7.33
C LYS A 8 -16.64 5.68 7.99
N ASN A 9 -16.44 5.90 9.28
CA ASN A 9 -15.38 5.30 10.09
C ASN A 9 -15.54 3.78 10.34
N ARG A 10 -16.65 3.18 9.90
CA ARG A 10 -16.91 1.74 10.03
C ARG A 10 -16.86 0.99 8.70
N VAL A 11 -16.48 1.67 7.62
CA VAL A 11 -16.37 1.06 6.29
C VAL A 11 -15.08 1.53 5.64
N ILE A 12 -14.11 0.61 5.55
CA ILE A 12 -12.78 0.82 5.00
C ILE A 12 -12.42 -0.33 4.05
N GLY A 13 -11.55 -0.06 3.08
CA GLY A 13 -11.06 -1.07 2.14
C GLY A 13 -9.56 -1.31 2.26
N MET A 14 -9.14 -2.57 2.10
CA MET A 14 -7.74 -2.97 2.01
C MET A 14 -7.25 -2.78 0.58
N ALA A 15 -6.21 -1.96 0.39
CA ALA A 15 -5.49 -1.84 -0.89
C ALA A 15 -4.05 -1.36 -0.66
N GLY A 16 -3.89 -0.16 -0.08
CA GLY A 16 -2.59 0.50 0.03
C GLY A 16 -1.55 -0.27 0.85
N ILE A 17 -1.97 -1.04 1.86
CA ILE A 17 -1.08 -1.91 2.66
C ILE A 17 -0.40 -2.96 1.78
N LEU A 18 -1.14 -3.60 0.87
CA LEU A 18 -0.62 -4.62 -0.03
C LEU A 18 0.43 -4.02 -1.00
N ASP A 19 0.12 -2.87 -1.59
CA ASP A 19 1.04 -2.22 -2.52
C ASP A 19 2.28 -1.69 -1.81
N SER A 20 2.11 -1.15 -0.60
CA SER A 20 3.22 -0.76 0.28
C SER A 20 4.08 -1.97 0.64
N ALA A 21 3.49 -3.12 0.96
CA ALA A 21 4.22 -4.35 1.27
C ALA A 21 5.05 -4.85 0.08
N ARG A 22 4.49 -4.83 -1.14
CA ARG A 22 5.24 -5.17 -2.36
C ARG A 22 6.40 -4.20 -2.61
N PHE A 23 6.15 -2.90 -2.50
CA PHE A 23 7.18 -1.91 -2.75
C PHE A 23 8.32 -2.02 -1.72
N ARG A 24 7.99 -2.22 -0.44
CA ARG A 24 8.97 -2.50 0.63
C ARG A 24 9.80 -3.74 0.34
N LEU A 25 9.18 -4.82 -0.13
CA LEU A 25 9.88 -6.04 -0.50
C LEU A 25 10.89 -5.78 -1.63
N PHE A 26 10.51 -5.04 -2.66
CA PHE A 26 11.39 -4.77 -3.80
C PHE A 26 12.55 -3.84 -3.44
N ILE A 27 12.32 -2.82 -2.61
CA ILE A 27 13.40 -1.99 -2.05
C ILE A 27 14.35 -2.85 -1.20
N ALA A 28 13.81 -3.71 -0.34
CA ALA A 28 14.60 -4.58 0.53
C ALA A 28 15.47 -5.55 -0.28
N GLN A 29 14.93 -6.12 -1.35
CA GLN A 29 15.67 -6.99 -2.28
C GLN A 29 16.77 -6.21 -3.01
N GLU A 30 16.48 -4.99 -3.47
CA GLU A 30 17.45 -4.17 -4.19
C GLU A 30 18.66 -3.80 -3.33
N LEU A 31 18.42 -3.44 -2.06
CA LEU A 31 19.47 -3.03 -1.14
C LEU A 31 20.03 -4.19 -0.30
N ASN A 32 19.51 -5.41 -0.48
CA ASN A 32 19.85 -6.59 0.32
C ASN A 32 19.74 -6.33 1.85
N VAL A 33 18.62 -5.76 2.28
CA VAL A 33 18.31 -5.44 3.68
C VAL A 33 17.04 -6.14 4.16
N SER A 34 16.77 -6.10 5.45
CA SER A 34 15.52 -6.61 6.03
C SER A 34 14.33 -5.73 5.63
N VAL A 35 13.24 -6.35 5.17
CA VAL A 35 11.97 -5.65 4.85
C VAL A 35 11.32 -4.98 6.07
N ARG A 36 11.71 -5.39 7.29
CA ARG A 36 11.22 -4.78 8.53
C ARG A 36 11.73 -3.35 8.71
N ASP A 37 12.90 -3.05 8.15
CA ASP A 37 13.54 -1.74 8.25
C ASP A 37 13.15 -0.83 7.08
N VAL A 38 12.38 -1.33 6.11
CA VAL A 38 11.87 -0.55 4.98
C VAL A 38 10.46 -0.05 5.27
N GLN A 39 10.25 1.25 5.11
CA GLN A 39 8.95 1.91 5.15
C GLN A 39 8.60 2.45 3.76
N ALA A 40 7.34 2.36 3.37
CA ALA A 40 6.82 2.97 2.15
C ALA A 40 5.34 3.30 2.33
N MET A 41 4.92 4.42 1.77
CA MET A 41 3.52 4.87 1.75
C MET A 41 3.02 4.91 0.30
N VAL A 42 1.90 4.24 0.05
CA VAL A 42 1.28 4.19 -1.28
C VAL A 42 -0.19 4.59 -1.17
N LEU A 43 -0.57 5.66 -1.87
CA LEU A 43 -1.93 6.20 -1.90
C LEU A 43 -2.67 5.79 -3.17
N GLY A 44 -3.96 6.15 -3.26
CA GLY A 44 -4.79 5.90 -4.42
C GLY A 44 -5.37 4.48 -4.47
N GLY A 45 -5.41 3.87 -5.65
CA GLY A 45 -5.86 2.49 -5.85
C GLY A 45 -4.74 1.58 -6.37
N HIS A 46 -5.10 0.50 -7.07
CA HIS A 46 -4.14 -0.37 -7.73
C HIS A 46 -3.83 0.09 -9.15
N GLY A 47 -2.74 -0.43 -9.73
CA GLY A 47 -2.40 -0.20 -11.13
C GLY A 47 -2.19 1.29 -11.42
N ASP A 48 -2.83 1.79 -12.47
CA ASP A 48 -2.65 3.19 -12.91
C ASP A 48 -3.14 4.23 -11.91
N SER A 49 -4.04 3.84 -11.00
CA SER A 49 -4.52 4.71 -9.92
C SER A 49 -3.62 4.73 -8.68
N MET A 50 -2.51 3.97 -8.69
CA MET A 50 -1.56 3.89 -7.59
C MET A 50 -0.66 5.13 -7.56
N VAL A 51 -0.51 5.73 -6.38
CA VAL A 51 0.32 6.92 -6.13
C VAL A 51 1.40 6.59 -5.06
N PRO A 52 2.54 6.02 -5.46
CA PRO A 52 3.66 5.74 -4.54
C PRO A 52 4.36 7.03 -4.12
N LEU A 53 4.54 7.21 -2.83
CA LEU A 53 5.21 8.40 -2.28
C LEU A 53 6.68 8.09 -2.02
N VAL A 54 7.51 8.15 -3.06
CA VAL A 54 8.97 7.92 -2.97
C VAL A 54 9.61 8.77 -1.87
N ARG A 55 9.17 10.02 -1.71
CA ARG A 55 9.64 10.94 -0.65
C ARG A 55 9.38 10.44 0.77
N TYR A 56 8.36 9.58 0.96
CA TYR A 56 8.02 8.98 2.26
C TYR A 56 8.40 7.49 2.31
N SER A 57 9.28 7.04 1.42
CA SER A 57 9.87 5.71 1.46
C SER A 57 11.29 5.79 2.01
N THR A 58 11.59 4.97 3.02
CA THR A 58 12.88 5.01 3.73
C THR A 58 13.38 3.61 4.05
N VAL A 59 14.70 3.47 4.23
CA VAL A 59 15.33 2.30 4.88
C VAL A 59 16.00 2.77 6.16
N ALA A 60 15.57 2.25 7.31
CA ALA A 60 16.04 2.67 8.63
C ALA A 60 16.00 4.21 8.84
N GLY A 61 15.02 4.88 8.25
CA GLY A 61 14.86 6.34 8.29
C GLY A 61 15.60 7.12 7.20
N ILE A 62 16.50 6.48 6.44
CA ILE A 62 17.22 7.11 5.33
C ILE A 62 16.33 7.10 4.08
N PRO A 63 16.08 8.26 3.44
CA PRO A 63 15.31 8.33 2.19
C PRO A 63 15.87 7.41 1.11
N ILE A 64 15.01 6.65 0.42
CA ILE A 64 15.48 5.73 -0.62
C ILE A 64 16.15 6.45 -1.81
N SER A 65 15.87 7.74 -2.01
CA SER A 65 16.51 8.58 -3.02
C SER A 65 18.00 8.83 -2.75
N GLU A 66 18.47 8.63 -1.52
CA GLU A 66 19.90 8.68 -1.17
C GLU A 66 20.60 7.33 -1.36
N LEU A 67 19.83 6.24 -1.52
CA LEU A 67 20.33 4.87 -1.53
C LEU A 67 20.21 4.21 -2.92
N ILE A 68 19.23 4.62 -3.71
CA ILE A 68 18.86 4.01 -4.99
C ILE A 68 18.74 5.11 -6.04
N SER A 69 19.24 4.88 -7.25
CA SER A 69 19.11 5.83 -8.36
C SER A 69 17.64 6.06 -8.74
N ALA A 70 17.32 7.25 -9.26
CA ALA A 70 15.95 7.59 -9.65
C ALA A 70 15.37 6.60 -10.68
N GLU A 71 16.15 6.25 -11.71
CA GLU A 71 15.76 5.25 -12.72
C GLU A 71 15.40 3.90 -12.08
N LYS A 72 16.21 3.47 -11.11
CA LYS A 72 15.98 2.20 -10.43
C LYS A 72 14.73 2.28 -9.55
N ILE A 73 14.51 3.37 -8.81
CA ILE A 73 13.28 3.60 -8.05
C ILE A 73 12.06 3.53 -8.96
N GLU A 74 12.08 4.17 -10.12
CA GLU A 74 10.98 4.12 -11.10
C GLU A 74 10.69 2.69 -11.55
N SER A 75 11.73 1.88 -11.79
CA SER A 75 11.56 0.46 -12.13
C SER A 75 10.88 -0.33 -11.00
N LEU A 76 11.24 -0.08 -9.74
CA LEU A 76 10.63 -0.73 -8.57
C LEU A 76 9.17 -0.30 -8.38
N VAL A 77 8.87 0.98 -8.59
CA VAL A 77 7.50 1.52 -8.60
C VAL A 77 6.67 0.86 -9.70
N LYS A 78 7.21 0.74 -10.91
CA LYS A 78 6.53 0.09 -12.04
C LYS A 78 6.27 -1.39 -11.76
N ARG A 79 7.21 -2.09 -11.11
CA ARG A 79 7.00 -3.48 -10.69
C ARG A 79 5.92 -3.58 -9.61
N ALA A 80 5.95 -2.71 -8.59
CA ALA A 80 4.93 -2.66 -7.54
C ALA A 80 3.53 -2.45 -8.11
N ARG A 81 3.40 -1.53 -9.08
CA ARG A 81 2.17 -1.26 -9.81
C ARG A 81 1.59 -2.51 -10.47
N ASN A 82 2.46 -3.32 -11.04
CA ASN A 82 2.11 -4.53 -11.77
C ASN A 82 2.18 -5.80 -10.91
N GLY A 83 2.44 -5.69 -9.59
CA GLY A 83 2.72 -6.85 -8.75
C GLY A 83 1.55 -7.81 -8.60
N GLY A 84 0.31 -7.34 -8.76
CA GLY A 84 -0.86 -8.22 -8.86
C GLY A 84 -0.84 -9.07 -10.12
N ILE A 85 -0.60 -8.42 -11.27
CA ILE A 85 -0.52 -9.06 -12.58
C ILE A 85 0.68 -10.03 -12.64
N GLU A 86 1.81 -9.66 -12.04
CA GLU A 86 2.99 -10.53 -11.92
C GLU A 86 2.61 -11.88 -11.29
N ILE A 87 1.90 -11.88 -10.15
CA ILE A 87 1.48 -13.13 -9.50
C ILE A 87 0.43 -13.89 -10.30
N VAL A 88 -0.55 -13.21 -10.91
CA VAL A 88 -1.56 -13.88 -11.77
C VAL A 88 -0.87 -14.59 -12.94
N ASN A 89 0.13 -13.96 -13.54
CA ASN A 89 0.89 -14.54 -14.65
C ASN A 89 1.68 -15.78 -14.25
N TYR A 90 2.13 -15.88 -12.99
CA TYR A 90 2.79 -17.08 -12.48
C TYR A 90 1.79 -18.18 -12.11
N LEU A 91 0.69 -17.84 -11.43
CA LEU A 91 -0.30 -18.82 -10.97
C LEU A 91 -1.14 -19.41 -12.12
N LYS A 92 -1.32 -18.66 -13.22
CA LYS A 92 -2.19 -18.98 -14.37
C LYS A 92 -3.68 -19.03 -14.05
N THR A 93 -4.05 -19.58 -12.90
CA THR A 93 -5.41 -19.62 -12.37
C THR A 93 -5.44 -19.01 -10.97
N GLY A 94 -6.38 -18.10 -10.74
CA GLY A 94 -6.47 -17.35 -9.49
C GLY A 94 -5.54 -16.13 -9.41
N SER A 95 -5.34 -15.62 -8.20
CA SER A 95 -4.58 -14.41 -7.91
C SER A 95 -3.83 -14.52 -6.57
N ALA A 96 -3.06 -13.50 -6.21
CA ALA A 96 -2.34 -13.49 -4.93
C ALA A 96 -3.33 -13.62 -3.75
N TYR A 97 -2.96 -14.37 -2.71
CA TYR A 97 -3.79 -14.55 -1.51
C TYR A 97 -3.02 -14.41 -0.19
N TYR A 98 -1.73 -14.76 -0.13
CA TYR A 98 -0.95 -14.61 1.10
C TYR A 98 -0.75 -13.15 1.51
N ALA A 99 -0.17 -12.32 0.64
CA ALA A 99 0.06 -10.90 0.95
C ALA A 99 -1.25 -10.10 1.12
N PRO A 100 -2.30 -10.31 0.28
CA PRO A 100 -3.61 -9.69 0.53
C PRO A 100 -4.22 -10.09 1.88
N SER A 101 -4.19 -11.37 2.25
CA SER A 101 -4.69 -11.84 3.54
C SER A 101 -3.92 -11.23 4.70
N SER A 102 -2.59 -11.18 4.64
CA SER A 102 -1.77 -10.55 5.68
C SER A 102 -2.09 -9.05 5.82
N SER A 103 -2.34 -8.36 4.72
CA SER A 103 -2.70 -6.93 4.72
C SER A 103 -4.06 -6.69 5.38
N ALA A 104 -5.04 -7.57 5.10
CA ALA A 104 -6.34 -7.51 5.74
C ALA A 104 -6.25 -7.83 7.25
N VAL A 105 -5.45 -8.84 7.63
CA VAL A 105 -5.21 -9.17 9.04
C VAL A 105 -4.57 -8.01 9.79
N GLU A 106 -3.63 -7.28 9.19
CA GLU A 106 -3.02 -6.09 9.81
C GLU A 106 -4.06 -5.00 10.12
N MET A 107 -5.02 -4.76 9.22
CA MET A 107 -6.13 -3.83 9.49
C MET A 107 -7.03 -4.33 10.62
N VAL A 108 -7.40 -5.61 10.58
CA VAL A 108 -8.26 -6.23 11.60
C VAL A 108 -7.58 -6.20 12.98
N GLU A 109 -6.29 -6.51 13.04
CA GLU A 109 -5.50 -6.47 14.27
C GLU A 109 -5.41 -5.04 14.81
N ALA A 110 -5.22 -4.04 13.94
CA ALA A 110 -5.18 -2.64 14.34
C ALA A 110 -6.48 -2.19 15.03
N ILE A 111 -7.62 -2.63 14.49
CA ILE A 111 -8.94 -2.38 15.08
C ILE A 111 -9.10 -3.17 16.39
N ALA A 112 -8.85 -4.48 16.37
CA ALA A 112 -9.09 -5.37 17.50
C ALA A 112 -8.24 -5.02 18.73
N ARG A 113 -7.02 -4.51 18.51
CA ARG A 113 -6.10 -4.12 19.58
C ARG A 113 -6.09 -2.63 19.87
N ASN A 114 -6.91 -1.83 19.18
CA ASN A 114 -6.92 -0.38 19.30
C ASN A 114 -5.50 0.23 19.23
N SER A 115 -4.69 -0.24 18.28
CA SER A 115 -3.25 0.07 18.27
C SER A 115 -2.89 1.39 17.58
N ASN A 116 -3.90 2.15 17.11
CA ASN A 116 -3.73 3.46 16.47
C ASN A 116 -2.67 3.48 15.36
N ARG A 117 -2.65 2.42 14.53
CA ARG A 117 -1.74 2.33 13.39
C ARG A 117 -2.13 3.35 12.31
N VAL A 118 -1.11 3.95 11.70
CA VAL A 118 -1.25 4.73 10.46
C VAL A 118 -0.99 3.78 9.29
N LEU A 119 -1.99 3.58 8.44
CA LEU A 119 -1.99 2.55 7.39
C LEU A 119 -2.70 3.09 6.14
N PRO A 120 -2.10 2.99 4.95
CA PRO A 120 -2.78 3.41 3.72
C PRO A 120 -3.99 2.52 3.43
N CYS A 121 -5.19 3.06 3.64
CA CYS A 121 -6.46 2.37 3.51
C CYS A 121 -7.39 3.13 2.57
N SER A 122 -8.31 2.41 1.91
CA SER A 122 -9.39 3.06 1.18
C SER A 122 -10.41 3.61 2.19
N ALA A 123 -10.48 4.93 2.30
CA ALA A 123 -11.37 5.64 3.23
C ALA A 123 -12.28 6.63 2.49
N TRP A 124 -13.45 6.93 3.08
CA TRP A 124 -14.41 7.87 2.52
C TRP A 124 -14.02 9.32 2.81
N LEU A 125 -13.85 10.11 1.76
CA LEU A 125 -13.39 11.50 1.83
C LEU A 125 -14.56 12.49 1.76
N GLU A 126 -14.46 13.56 2.53
CA GLU A 126 -15.46 14.64 2.65
C GLU A 126 -14.80 16.03 2.55
N GLY A 127 -13.65 16.11 1.87
CA GLY A 127 -12.89 17.34 1.61
C GLY A 127 -11.37 17.15 1.62
N GLU A 128 -10.90 16.04 2.19
CA GLU A 128 -9.48 15.70 2.21
C GLU A 128 -8.93 15.55 0.79
N TYR A 129 -7.73 16.07 0.55
CA TYR A 129 -7.11 16.12 -0.79
C TYR A 129 -7.96 16.82 -1.87
N GLY A 130 -8.96 17.63 -1.47
CA GLY A 130 -9.91 18.28 -2.37
C GLY A 130 -10.98 17.33 -2.93
N LEU A 131 -11.08 16.10 -2.42
CA LEU A 131 -12.00 15.07 -2.89
C LEU A 131 -13.21 14.94 -1.96
N HIS A 132 -14.39 14.73 -2.57
CA HIS A 132 -15.66 14.61 -1.86
C HIS A 132 -16.44 13.38 -2.34
N ASP A 133 -17.12 12.73 -1.41
CA ASP A 133 -18.05 11.63 -1.65
C ASP A 133 -17.46 10.43 -2.42
N VAL A 134 -16.19 10.14 -2.17
CA VAL A 134 -15.42 9.08 -2.83
C VAL A 134 -14.59 8.28 -1.83
N TYR A 135 -14.36 7.01 -2.15
CA TYR A 135 -13.35 6.19 -1.47
C TYR A 135 -12.01 6.34 -2.18
N CYS A 136 -10.95 6.70 -1.45
CA CYS A 136 -9.60 6.79 -1.99
C CYS A 136 -8.60 6.19 -0.98
N GLY A 137 -7.50 5.62 -1.47
CA GLY A 137 -6.39 5.19 -0.62
C GLY A 137 -5.67 6.39 -0.03
N VAL A 138 -5.80 6.58 1.28
CA VAL A 138 -5.17 7.65 2.06
C VAL A 138 -4.54 7.06 3.32
N PRO A 139 -3.56 7.75 3.96
CA PRO A 139 -2.93 7.28 5.20
C PRO A 139 -3.89 7.05 6.37
#